data_AF-A0A349VJ98-F1
#
_entry.id   AF-A0A349VJ98-F1
#
_cell.length_a   1.000
_cell.length_b   1.000
_cell.length_c   1.000
_cell.angle_alpha   90.00
_cell.angle_beta   90.00
_cell.angle_gamma   90.00
#
_symmetry.space_group_name_H-M   'P 1'
#
loop_
_entity.id
_entity.type
_entity.pdbx_description
1 polymer ?
#
loop_
_entity_poly.entity_id
_entity_poly.type
_entity_poly.pdbx_seq_one_letter_code
_entity_poly.pdbx_strand_id
1 'polypeptide(L)'
;MTIILIIFSAAVSLVCGYFLYGRWLGTKLFSLNAMFVVPSIEFRDEHDFVPTPTPIVFGHHFTSIAGTGPIVGPALAIMWGWGPALIWVILGSIFIGGMHDMAVLVVSLRNRGMTIGEIAGRLLNPRVRLLFLVLLLFALWVVLAIFGWVIADVFVQFPEAILPDFFQIPI
;
A
#
# COMPACT_ATOMS: atom_id res chain seq x y z
N MET A 1 -14.09 -15.61 24.97
CA MET A 1 -14.03 -14.25 24.40
C MET A 1 -14.74 -14.30 23.06
N THR A 2 -15.87 -13.61 22.91
CA THR A 2 -16.70 -13.72 21.70
C THR A 2 -15.98 -13.06 20.53
N ILE A 3 -15.91 -13.71 19.36
CA ILE A 3 -15.25 -13.19 18.13
C ILE A 3 -15.68 -11.76 17.81
N ILE A 4 -16.94 -11.42 18.09
CA ILE A 4 -17.52 -10.09 17.94
C ILE A 4 -16.72 -9.03 18.71
N LEU A 5 -16.26 -9.32 19.93
CA LEU A 5 -15.46 -8.39 20.73
C LEU A 5 -14.09 -8.13 20.11
N ILE A 6 -13.50 -9.13 19.46
CA ILE A 6 -12.21 -9.01 18.77
C ILE A 6 -12.36 -8.14 17.52
N ILE A 7 -13.39 -8.38 16.72
CA ILE A 7 -13.68 -7.57 15.53
C ILE A 7 -13.99 -6.13 15.93
N PHE A 8 -14.81 -5.95 16.96
CA PHE A 8 -15.18 -4.63 17.45
C PHE A 8 -13.97 -3.87 18.00
N SER A 9 -13.12 -4.52 18.80
CA SER A 9 -11.90 -3.88 19.31
C SER A 9 -10.94 -3.50 18.19
N ALA A 10 -10.73 -4.38 17.20
CA ALA A 10 -9.91 -4.09 16.03
C ALA A 10 -10.45 -2.91 15.22
N ALA A 11 -11.75 -2.87 14.96
CA ALA A 11 -12.40 -1.78 14.24
C ALA A 11 -12.24 -0.45 15.00
N VAL A 12 -12.49 -0.44 16.31
CA VAL A 12 -12.29 0.75 17.16
C VAL A 12 -10.83 1.19 17.14
N SER A 13 -9.87 0.27 17.26
CA SER A 13 -8.44 0.60 17.19
C SER A 13 -8.05 1.26 15.86
N LEU A 14 -8.52 0.73 14.73
CA LEU A 14 -8.24 1.32 13.41
C LEU A 14 -8.89 2.69 13.23
N VAL A 15 -10.14 2.86 13.68
CA VAL A 15 -10.84 4.15 13.65
C VAL A 15 -10.13 5.18 14.55
N CYS A 16 -9.75 4.80 15.76
CA CYS A 16 -8.96 5.64 16.65
C CYS A 16 -7.59 5.97 16.04
N GLY A 17 -6.91 5.00 15.42
CA GLY A 17 -5.67 5.22 14.69
C GLY A 17 -5.81 6.27 13.60
N TYR A 18 -6.86 6.17 12.77
CA TYR A 18 -7.15 7.14 11.72
C TYR A 18 -7.37 8.56 12.28
N PHE A 19 -8.24 8.72 13.28
CA PHE A 19 -8.60 10.05 13.79
C PHE A 19 -7.55 10.68 14.71
N LEU A 20 -6.84 9.89 15.52
CA LEU A 20 -5.85 10.40 16.47
C LEU A 20 -4.49 10.48 15.80
N TYR A 21 -3.95 9.35 15.36
CA TYR A 21 -2.61 9.27 14.78
C TYR A 21 -2.57 9.88 13.37
N GLY A 22 -3.54 9.56 12.52
CA GLY A 22 -3.63 10.15 11.17
C GLY A 22 -3.78 11.67 11.19
N ARG A 23 -4.60 12.23 12.11
CA ARG A 23 -4.70 13.69 12.29
C ARG A 23 -3.42 14.30 12.82
N TRP A 24 -2.75 13.64 13.77
CA TRP A 24 -1.45 14.10 14.27
C TRP A 24 -0.40 14.11 13.16
N LEU A 25 -0.30 13.04 12.36
CA LEU A 25 0.58 12.97 11.21
C LEU A 25 0.28 14.09 10.21
N GLY A 26 -0.99 14.27 9.83
CA GLY A 26 -1.39 15.28 8.85
C GLY A 26 -1.11 16.72 9.31
N THR A 27 -1.31 17.03 10.58
CA THR A 27 -1.18 18.41 11.09
C THR A 27 0.22 18.72 11.62
N LYS A 28 0.78 17.88 12.48
CA LYS A 28 2.05 18.13 13.19
C LYS A 28 3.27 17.66 12.41
N LEU A 29 3.21 16.49 11.78
CA LEU A 29 4.38 15.94 11.07
C LEU A 29 4.48 16.49 9.65
N PHE A 30 3.40 16.36 8.88
CA PHE A 30 3.38 16.75 7.48
C PHE A 30 2.87 18.17 7.24
N SER A 31 2.14 18.78 8.18
CA SER A 31 1.55 20.12 8.01
C SER A 31 0.82 20.27 6.67
N LEU A 32 -0.12 19.37 6.42
CA LEU A 32 -0.96 19.38 5.22
C LEU A 32 -1.78 20.67 5.16
N ASN A 33 -1.82 21.27 3.98
CA ASN A 33 -2.57 22.49 3.71
C ASN A 33 -3.60 22.22 2.61
N ALA A 34 -4.89 22.40 2.90
CA ALA A 34 -5.97 22.23 1.94
C ALA A 34 -5.95 23.29 0.80
N MET A 35 -5.27 24.41 1.01
CA MET A 35 -5.08 25.46 0.00
C MET A 35 -3.91 25.19 -0.95
N PHE A 36 -3.15 24.11 -0.73
CA PHE A 36 -2.03 23.76 -1.60
C PHE A 36 -2.55 23.30 -2.97
N VAL A 37 -2.11 23.98 -4.04
CA VAL A 37 -2.42 23.56 -5.40
C VAL A 37 -1.62 22.30 -5.70
N VAL A 38 -2.30 21.19 -5.96
CA VAL A 38 -1.66 19.90 -6.25
C VAL A 38 -1.06 19.89 -7.67
N PRO A 39 0.00 19.11 -7.92
CA PRO A 39 0.68 19.05 -9.22
C PRO A 39 -0.25 18.70 -10.38
N SER A 40 -1.30 17.89 -10.15
CA SER A 40 -2.29 17.53 -11.16
C SER A 40 -3.09 18.73 -11.70
N ILE A 41 -3.14 19.82 -10.94
CA ILE A 41 -3.79 21.08 -11.35
C ILE A 41 -2.74 22.09 -11.83
N GLU A 42 -1.62 22.22 -11.11
CA GLU A 42 -0.56 23.21 -11.43
C GLU A 42 0.13 22.92 -12.77
N PHE A 43 0.45 21.65 -13.05
CA PHE A 43 1.16 21.21 -14.25
C PHE A 43 0.25 20.49 -15.24
N ARG A 44 -1.06 20.78 -15.21
CA ARG A 44 -2.08 20.10 -16.00
C ARG A 44 -1.73 20.08 -17.48
N ASP A 45 -1.56 18.89 -18.03
CA ASP A 45 -1.19 18.65 -19.44
C ASP A 45 -2.11 17.64 -20.15
N GLU A 46 -3.14 17.15 -19.47
CA GLU A 46 -4.07 16.10 -19.96
C GLU A 46 -3.41 14.76 -20.29
N HIS A 47 -2.14 14.56 -19.90
CA HIS A 47 -1.39 13.33 -20.12
C HIS A 47 -0.81 12.78 -18.82
N ASP A 48 0.23 13.43 -18.28
CA ASP A 48 0.90 13.01 -17.04
C ASP A 48 0.23 13.64 -15.80
N PHE A 49 -0.36 14.82 -15.95
CA PHE A 49 -1.01 15.58 -14.89
C PHE A 49 -2.48 15.83 -15.25
N VAL A 50 -3.35 14.96 -14.72
CA VAL A 50 -4.80 15.04 -14.92
C VAL A 50 -5.50 15.13 -13.56
N PRO A 51 -6.36 16.13 -13.31
CA PRO A 51 -7.20 16.16 -12.12
C PRO A 51 -8.18 14.97 -12.14
N THR A 52 -7.95 13.99 -11.27
CA THR A 52 -8.77 12.77 -11.19
C THR A 52 -9.65 12.79 -9.93
N PRO A 53 -10.92 12.32 -10.01
CA PRO A 53 -11.77 12.13 -8.85
C PRO A 53 -11.15 11.23 -7.78
N THR A 54 -11.31 11.61 -6.50
CA THR A 54 -10.76 10.89 -5.34
C THR A 54 -11.10 9.40 -5.30
N PRO A 55 -12.34 8.94 -5.62
CA PRO A 55 -12.66 7.51 -5.58
C PRO A 55 -11.82 6.66 -6.56
N ILE A 56 -11.46 7.23 -7.71
CA ILE A 56 -10.67 6.54 -8.73
C ILE A 56 -9.22 6.41 -8.26
N VAL A 57 -8.63 7.51 -7.79
CA VAL A 57 -7.26 7.52 -7.23
C VAL A 57 -7.17 6.61 -6.00
N PHE A 58 -8.20 6.62 -5.15
CA PHE A 58 -8.32 5.70 -4.02
C PHE A 58 -8.32 4.25 -4.48
N GLY A 59 -9.08 3.91 -5.53
CA GLY A 59 -9.10 2.57 -6.11
C GLY A 59 -7.71 2.11 -6.55
N HIS A 60 -6.98 2.95 -7.30
CA HIS A 60 -5.61 2.64 -7.73
C HIS A 60 -4.64 2.45 -6.56
N HIS A 61 -4.75 3.29 -5.53
CA HIS A 61 -3.89 3.17 -4.35
C HIS A 61 -4.24 1.92 -3.52
N PHE A 62 -5.53 1.65 -3.35
CA PHE A 62 -6.03 0.50 -2.62
C PHE A 62 -5.60 -0.82 -3.26
N THR A 63 -5.76 -0.97 -4.57
CA THR A 63 -5.33 -2.19 -5.28
C THR A 63 -3.81 -2.40 -5.20
N SER A 64 -3.03 -1.32 -5.17
CA SER A 64 -1.57 -1.38 -5.04
C SER A 64 -1.10 -1.89 -3.68
N ILE A 65 -1.87 -1.69 -2.60
CA ILE A 65 -1.51 -2.10 -1.23
C ILE A 65 -2.19 -3.41 -0.83
N ALA A 66 -3.39 -3.70 -1.34
CA ALA A 66 -4.22 -4.81 -0.90
C ALA A 66 -3.62 -6.20 -1.20
N GLY A 67 -2.68 -6.31 -2.13
CA GLY A 67 -2.18 -7.60 -2.64
C GLY A 67 -1.47 -8.49 -1.61
N THR A 68 -0.60 -7.94 -0.75
CA THR A 68 0.22 -8.76 0.15
C THR A 68 -0.50 -9.24 1.41
N GLY A 69 -1.59 -8.58 1.80
CA GLY A 69 -2.33 -8.86 3.04
C GLY A 69 -2.86 -10.30 3.16
N PRO A 70 -3.58 -10.82 2.14
CA PRO A 70 -4.15 -12.17 2.17
C PRO A 70 -3.13 -13.30 2.28
N ILE A 71 -1.87 -13.06 1.88
CA ILE A 71 -0.82 -14.09 1.87
C ILE A 71 0.01 -14.03 3.16
N VAL A 72 0.44 -12.83 3.55
CA VAL A 72 1.30 -12.66 4.74
C VAL A 72 0.52 -12.88 6.04
N GLY A 73 -0.78 -12.54 6.07
CA GLY A 73 -1.63 -12.68 7.25
C GLY A 73 -1.73 -14.12 7.77
N PRO A 74 -2.17 -15.09 6.95
CA PRO A 74 -2.23 -16.50 7.35
C PRO A 74 -0.85 -17.07 7.73
N ALA A 75 0.22 -16.71 7.00
CA ALA A 75 1.56 -17.15 7.32
C ALA A 75 2.01 -16.69 8.72
N LEU A 76 1.80 -15.41 9.07
CA LEU A 76 2.08 -14.88 10.41
C LEU A 76 1.22 -15.56 11.48
N ALA A 77 -0.05 -15.83 11.20
CA ALA A 77 -0.95 -16.50 12.14
C ALA A 77 -0.53 -17.95 12.43
N ILE A 78 0.01 -18.66 11.44
CA ILE A 78 0.56 -20.01 11.62
C ILE A 78 1.85 -19.98 12.44
N MET A 79 2.75 -19.02 12.16
CA MET A 79 4.05 -18.95 12.83
C MET A 79 3.98 -18.43 14.27
N TRP A 80 3.20 -17.38 14.52
CA TRP A 80 3.17 -16.67 15.81
C TRP A 80 1.89 -16.91 16.61
N GLY A 81 0.93 -17.64 16.03
CA GLY A 81 -0.42 -17.74 16.56
C GLY A 81 -1.30 -16.54 16.20
N TRP A 82 -2.61 -16.72 16.33
CA TRP A 82 -3.61 -15.73 15.91
C TRP A 82 -3.55 -14.40 16.68
N GLY A 83 -3.23 -14.44 17.98
CA GLY A 83 -3.21 -13.25 18.85
C GLY A 83 -2.11 -12.26 18.48
N PRO A 84 -0.82 -12.67 18.48
CA PRO A 84 0.28 -11.82 18.05
C PRO A 84 0.17 -11.36 16.60
N ALA A 85 -0.31 -12.23 15.70
CA ALA A 85 -0.57 -11.85 14.32
C ALA A 85 -1.63 -10.73 14.21
N LEU A 86 -2.73 -10.82 14.97
CA LEU A 86 -3.76 -9.79 15.00
C LEU A 86 -3.23 -8.46 15.54
N ILE A 87 -2.48 -8.49 16.64
CA ILE A 87 -1.87 -7.29 17.22
C ILE A 87 -0.92 -6.63 16.20
N TRP A 88 -0.11 -7.43 15.50
CA TRP A 88 0.78 -6.94 14.46
C TRP A 88 0.03 -6.32 13.29
N VAL A 89 -1.06 -6.93 12.81
CA VAL A 89 -1.86 -6.36 11.73
C VAL A 89 -2.49 -5.04 12.14
N ILE A 90 -2.99 -4.92 13.36
CA ILE A 90 -3.63 -3.68 13.84
C ILE A 90 -2.57 -2.59 14.08
N LEU A 91 -1.56 -2.86 14.89
CA LEU A 91 -0.56 -1.85 15.24
C LEU A 91 0.38 -1.55 14.07
N GLY A 92 0.79 -2.56 13.31
CA GLY A 92 1.62 -2.41 12.13
C GLY A 92 0.93 -1.60 11.04
N SER A 93 -0.36 -1.82 10.80
CA SER A 93 -1.10 -1.00 9.82
C SER A 93 -1.23 0.46 10.27
N ILE A 94 -1.44 0.74 11.57
CA ILE A 94 -1.57 2.11 12.08
C ILE A 94 -0.21 2.84 12.07
N PHE A 95 0.82 2.25 12.67
CA PHE A 95 2.07 2.96 12.96
C PHE A 95 3.11 2.86 11.84
N ILE A 96 3.12 1.75 11.09
CA ILE A 96 4.11 1.52 10.04
C ILE A 96 3.46 1.78 8.68
N GLY A 97 2.43 1.01 8.32
CA GLY A 97 1.80 1.07 6.99
C GLY A 97 1.20 2.44 6.68
N GLY A 98 0.24 2.89 7.49
CA GLY A 98 -0.45 4.16 7.26
C GLY A 98 0.49 5.37 7.31
N MET A 99 1.48 5.37 8.21
CA MET A 99 2.51 6.41 8.25
C MET A 99 3.39 6.37 7.00
N HIS A 100 3.87 5.19 6.59
CA HIS A 100 4.72 5.02 5.42
C HIS A 100 4.03 5.50 4.15
N ASP A 101 2.80 5.06 3.92
CA ASP A 101 2.06 5.38 2.68
C ASP A 101 1.72 6.87 2.63
N MET A 102 1.32 7.46 3.76
CA MET A 102 1.13 8.90 3.88
C MET A 102 2.43 9.67 3.62
N ALA A 103 3.56 9.22 4.17
CA ALA A 103 4.85 9.86 3.97
C ALA A 103 5.27 9.85 2.51
N VAL A 104 5.20 8.69 1.85
CA VAL A 104 5.55 8.52 0.43
C VAL A 104 4.66 9.39 -0.45
N LEU A 105 3.34 9.43 -0.19
CA LEU A 105 2.40 10.26 -0.93
C LEU A 105 2.72 11.75 -0.78
N VAL A 106 2.93 12.23 0.45
CA VAL A 106 3.24 13.65 0.72
C VAL A 106 4.57 14.06 0.10
N VAL A 107 5.60 13.21 0.20
CA VAL A 107 6.91 13.46 -0.40
C VAL A 107 6.81 13.51 -1.91
N SER A 108 6.07 12.58 -2.53
CA SER A 108 5.86 12.58 -3.99
C SER A 108 5.09 13.82 -4.45
N LEU A 109 3.98 14.18 -3.79
CA LEU A 109 3.18 15.37 -4.12
C LEU A 109 4.01 16.67 -4.05
N ARG A 110 4.86 16.81 -3.04
CA ARG A 110 5.75 17.97 -2.90
C ARG A 110 6.87 18.02 -3.94
N ASN A 111 7.16 16.89 -4.56
CA ASN A 111 8.16 16.75 -5.61
C ASN A 111 7.50 16.51 -6.98
N ARG A 112 6.38 17.18 -7.26
CA ARG A 112 5.69 17.16 -8.57
C ARG A 112 5.23 15.76 -9.01
N GLY A 113 4.87 14.89 -8.08
CA GLY A 113 4.40 13.53 -8.39
C GLY A 113 5.50 12.55 -8.81
N MET A 114 6.78 12.91 -8.65
CA MET A 114 7.88 12.03 -9.00
C MET A 114 7.93 10.78 -8.10
N THR A 115 8.47 9.69 -8.64
CA THR A 115 8.70 8.45 -7.89
C THR A 115 9.76 8.66 -6.81
N ILE A 116 9.70 7.89 -5.71
CA ILE A 116 10.69 7.97 -4.63
C ILE A 116 12.12 7.71 -5.13
N GLY A 117 12.30 6.81 -6.09
CA GLY A 117 13.60 6.54 -6.71
C GLY A 117 14.16 7.75 -7.47
N GLU A 118 13.31 8.50 -8.17
CA GLU A 118 13.69 9.74 -8.86
C GLU A 118 14.12 10.82 -7.87
N ILE A 119 13.32 11.00 -6.81
CA ILE A 119 13.59 11.98 -5.74
C ILE A 119 14.91 11.64 -5.04
N ALA A 120 15.15 10.37 -4.71
CA ALA A 120 16.40 9.93 -4.10
C ALA A 120 17.62 10.20 -5.00
N GLY A 121 17.49 10.00 -6.31
CA GLY A 121 18.54 10.32 -7.28
C GLY A 121 18.89 11.80 -7.33
N ARG A 122 17.86 12.65 -7.32
CA ARG A 122 18.00 14.10 -7.36
C ARG A 122 18.60 14.68 -6.07
N LEU A 123 18.25 14.11 -4.91
CA LEU A 123 18.71 14.59 -3.60
C LEU A 123 20.09 14.06 -3.20
N LEU A 124 20.44 12.82 -3.58
CA LEU A 124 21.67 12.17 -3.15
C LEU A 124 22.69 12.07 -4.30
N ASN A 125 22.45 11.17 -5.25
CA ASN A 125 23.32 10.94 -6.41
C ASN A 125 22.60 10.02 -7.43
N PRO A 126 22.80 10.19 -8.75
CA PRO A 126 22.35 9.23 -9.77
C PRO A 126 22.68 7.76 -9.49
N ARG A 127 23.84 7.45 -8.88
CA ARG A 127 24.20 6.07 -8.51
C ARG A 127 23.25 5.48 -7.46
N VAL A 128 22.80 6.29 -6.51
CA VAL A 128 21.86 5.85 -5.47
C VAL A 128 20.50 5.54 -6.09
N ARG A 129 20.04 6.35 -7.05
CA ARG A 129 18.83 6.04 -7.82
C ARG A 129 18.95 4.71 -8.54
N LEU A 130 20.06 4.44 -9.22
CA LEU A 130 20.25 3.16 -9.91
C LEU A 130 20.21 1.98 -8.94
N LEU A 131 20.95 2.05 -7.82
CA LEU A 131 20.94 1.00 -6.81
C LEU A 131 19.54 0.78 -6.23
N PHE A 132 18.80 1.86 -5.95
CA PHE A 132 17.45 1.78 -5.42
C PHE A 132 16.47 1.16 -6.42
N LEU A 133 16.54 1.54 -7.70
CA LEU A 133 15.71 0.96 -8.76
C LEU A 133 16.03 -0.52 -9.00
N VAL A 134 17.31 -0.91 -8.96
CA VAL A 134 17.73 -2.32 -9.08
C VAL A 134 17.23 -3.14 -7.90
N LEU A 135 17.34 -2.61 -6.68
CA LEU A 135 16.83 -3.29 -5.49
C LEU A 135 15.30 -3.45 -5.53
N LEU A 136 14.57 -2.40 -5.92
CA LEU A 136 13.12 -2.46 -6.14
C LEU A 136 12.74 -3.49 -7.21
N LEU A 137 13.47 -3.53 -8.32
CA LEU A 137 13.26 -4.51 -9.38
C LEU A 137 13.37 -5.94 -8.85
N PHE A 138 14.45 -6.26 -8.13
CA PHE A 138 14.62 -7.60 -7.55
C PHE A 138 13.56 -7.92 -6.49
N ALA A 139 13.20 -6.94 -5.64
CA ALA A 139 12.16 -7.13 -4.64
C ALA A 139 10.80 -7.45 -5.30
N LEU A 140 10.41 -6.67 -6.31
CA LEU A 140 9.18 -6.91 -7.08
C LEU A 140 9.23 -8.26 -7.81
N TRP A 141 10.38 -8.61 -8.39
CA TRP A 141 10.54 -9.90 -9.06
C TRP A 141 10.34 -11.08 -8.10
N VAL A 142 10.93 -11.03 -6.91
CA VAL A 142 10.72 -12.07 -5.88
C VAL A 142 9.25 -12.17 -5.49
N VAL A 143 8.58 -11.03 -5.28
CA VAL A 143 7.14 -11.02 -4.94
C VAL A 143 6.29 -11.64 -6.05
N LEU A 144 6.52 -11.26 -7.31
CA LEU A 144 5.83 -11.86 -8.46
C LEU A 144 6.10 -13.36 -8.58
N ALA A 145 7.33 -13.80 -8.34
CA ALA A 145 7.70 -15.21 -8.38
C ALA A 145 6.95 -16.01 -7.30
N ILE A 146 6.86 -15.48 -6.08
CA ILE A 146 6.09 -16.11 -4.99
C ILE A 146 4.61 -16.18 -5.34
N PHE A 147 4.02 -15.10 -5.88
CA PHE A 147 2.61 -15.11 -6.29
C PHE A 147 2.36 -16.13 -7.40
N GLY A 148 3.22 -16.17 -8.42
CA GLY A 148 3.11 -17.18 -9.48
C GLY A 148 3.21 -18.60 -8.95
N TRP A 149 4.11 -18.85 -8.00
CA TRP A 149 4.24 -20.16 -7.35
C TRP A 149 3.00 -20.54 -6.53
N VAL A 150 2.46 -19.61 -5.73
CA VAL A 150 1.24 -19.85 -4.94
C VAL A 150 0.04 -20.10 -5.85
N ILE A 151 -0.13 -19.33 -6.92
CA ILE A 151 -1.22 -19.54 -7.89
C ILE A 151 -1.10 -20.92 -8.55
N ALA A 152 0.10 -21.32 -8.97
CA ALA A 152 0.33 -22.62 -9.57
C ALA A 152 -0.02 -23.77 -8.60
N ASP A 153 0.37 -23.65 -7.33
CA ASP A 153 0.02 -24.64 -6.30
C ASP A 153 -1.50 -24.73 -6.08
N VAL A 154 -2.19 -23.59 -6.02
CA VAL A 154 -3.66 -23.55 -5.90
C VAL A 154 -4.34 -24.18 -7.11
N PHE A 155 -3.86 -23.95 -8.33
CA PHE A 155 -4.44 -24.54 -9.55
C PHE A 155 -4.24 -26.05 -9.65
N VAL A 156 -3.13 -26.58 -9.13
CA VAL A 156 -2.93 -28.02 -9.02
C VAL A 156 -3.91 -28.64 -8.02
N GLN A 157 -4.17 -27.95 -6.90
CA GLN A 157 -5.11 -28.42 -5.88
C GLN A 157 -6.57 -28.26 -6.30
N PHE A 158 -6.91 -27.19 -7.02
CA PHE A 158 -8.27 -26.84 -7.45
C PHE A 158 -8.32 -26.52 -8.96
N PRO A 159 -8.23 -27.52 -9.85
CA PRO A 159 -8.24 -27.30 -11.31
C PRO A 159 -9.52 -26.61 -11.81
N GLU A 160 -10.63 -26.78 -11.10
CA GLU A 160 -11.92 -26.16 -11.45
C GLU A 160 -11.92 -24.63 -11.30
N ALA A 161 -11.00 -24.06 -10.52
CA ALA A 161 -10.86 -22.60 -10.36
C ALA A 161 -10.31 -21.90 -11.62
N ILE A 162 -9.67 -22.64 -12.52
CA ILE A 162 -9.04 -22.09 -13.73
C ILE A 162 -10.08 -21.40 -14.64
N LEU A 163 -11.21 -22.07 -14.90
CA LEU A 163 -12.25 -21.53 -15.80
C LEU A 163 -12.86 -20.21 -15.27
N PRO A 164 -13.33 -20.12 -14.01
CA PRO A 164 -13.80 -18.88 -13.41
C PRO A 164 -12.79 -17.74 -13.47
N ASP A 165 -11.50 -18.00 -13.20
CA ASP A 165 -10.47 -16.97 -13.19
C ASP A 165 -10.24 -16.35 -14.58
N PHE A 166 -10.31 -17.16 -15.65
CA PHE A 166 -10.25 -16.67 -17.03
C PHE A 166 -11.44 -15.77 -17.39
N PHE A 167 -12.63 -16.00 -16.84
CA PHE A 167 -13.78 -15.12 -17.05
C PHE A 167 -13.75 -13.87 -16.17
N GLN A 168 -13.01 -13.88 -15.06
CA GLN A 168 -12.93 -12.77 -14.12
C GLN A 168 -11.92 -11.69 -14.53
N ILE A 169 -10.87 -12.05 -15.26
CA ILE A 169 -9.90 -11.10 -15.80
C ILE A 169 -10.44 -10.60 -17.15
N PRO A 170 -10.94 -9.35 -17.26
CA PRO A 170 -11.25 -8.79 -18.57
C PRO A 170 -9.92 -8.56 -19.29
N ILE A 171 -9.60 -9.45 -20.22
CA ILE A 171 -8.56 -9.21 -21.24
C ILE A 171 -9.10 -8.23 -22.27
#